data_AF-A0AAU0W7L0-F1
#
_entry.id   AF-A0AAU0W7L0-F1
#
_cell.length_a   1.000
_cell.length_b   1.000
_cell.length_c   1.000
_cell.angle_alpha   90.00
_cell.angle_beta   90.00
_cell.angle_gamma   90.00
#
_symmetry.space_group_name_H-M   'P 1'
#
loop_
_entity.id
_entity.type
_entity.pdbx_description
1 polymer ?
#
loop_
_entity_poly.entity_id
_entity_poly.type
_entity_poly.pdbx_seq_one_letter_code
_entity_poly.pdbx_strand_id
1 'polypeptide(L)'
;MAPPAGAPVLLEEEDLTILRLIAAGRRRSDIAGATFNSVTKIDARTRRLCHVLAADSRQHLAAISAVYGLVTRERLPDVPGIQPHVLKDDQDVLDLIVAGMSPSRIAARFQCDVAPVNTAIARLTLAFGAANRCQLAAYAVLVEAVTCRAVSMRFPATALSCLPPFHVTTTGTGVLLHATPPLPLLSVAPARRSPAGSVPPAPAPDPSEADRGKGPVTGPRGAPAPLPPELATWVNNYVGRHPTWELPNDGSGARSWRMSSLEGIIELRVPRTHGDLQREVSAHRHAIGRLGAGQAPRLLGFDPRLRALLTRQPRGERVDDAPDRGLHLRESVHEQAGQLLRILHESTLGVGDRHAQAVENTLRYIDYVDRVLERIDSPVLAGHRAAIRNRLAVLREDLPQLPVAFCHGSFGVGAWRWQRVTRSLALTGFERSQVMAAVVDFARPSLLWAEYPALQDAFARGYGRSLDEWERWLLGDFAVLAAIEDLWHTNPKDDAKTYARLAGALHVAAGRLPVPETVTAVRRTEAPTG
;
A
#
# COMPACT_ATOMS: atom_id res chain seq x y z
N MET A 1 -12.28 -25.78 3.54
CA MET A 1 -11.30 -26.26 4.55
C MET A 1 -11.10 -25.16 5.58
N ALA A 2 -11.28 -25.45 6.86
CA ALA A 2 -10.92 -24.50 7.91
C ALA A 2 -9.38 -24.36 7.95
N PRO A 3 -8.82 -23.16 8.09
CA PRO A 3 -7.38 -22.99 8.22
C PRO A 3 -6.88 -23.69 9.51
N PRO A 4 -5.62 -24.20 9.53
CA PRO A 4 -5.08 -24.83 10.72
C PRO A 4 -5.10 -23.86 11.91
N ALA A 5 -5.42 -24.37 13.09
CA ALA A 5 -5.49 -23.59 14.31
C ALA A 5 -4.18 -22.80 14.53
N GLY A 6 -4.27 -21.49 14.71
CA GLY A 6 -3.11 -20.61 14.87
C GLY A 6 -2.62 -19.94 13.59
N ALA A 7 -3.11 -20.33 12.41
CA ALA A 7 -2.72 -19.64 11.17
C ALA A 7 -3.23 -18.19 11.18
N PRO A 8 -2.38 -17.23 10.76
CA PRO A 8 -2.81 -15.86 10.66
C PRO A 8 -3.93 -15.72 9.63
N VAL A 9 -4.99 -15.01 10.00
CA VAL A 9 -6.14 -14.78 9.12
C VAL A 9 -6.04 -13.40 8.49
N LEU A 10 -6.01 -13.37 7.16
CA LEU A 10 -6.10 -12.16 6.38
C LEU A 10 -7.58 -11.72 6.28
N LEU A 11 -7.87 -10.55 6.82
CA LEU A 11 -9.13 -9.82 6.67
C LEU A 11 -8.98 -8.80 5.54
N GLU A 12 -9.76 -8.91 4.47
CA GLU A 12 -9.68 -7.98 3.35
C GLU A 12 -10.15 -6.56 3.73
N GLU A 13 -9.84 -5.55 2.91
CA GLU A 13 -10.38 -4.19 3.12
C GLU A 13 -11.91 -4.17 3.15
N GLU A 14 -12.54 -5.00 2.31
CA GLU A 14 -14.00 -5.17 2.31
C GLU A 14 -14.49 -5.76 3.64
N ASP A 15 -13.77 -6.72 4.23
CA ASP A 15 -14.10 -7.28 5.54
C ASP A 15 -14.03 -6.21 6.63
N LEU A 16 -12.99 -5.37 6.62
CA LEU A 16 -12.84 -4.26 7.56
C LEU A 16 -13.97 -3.24 7.41
N THR A 17 -14.41 -2.98 6.19
CA THR A 17 -15.54 -2.09 5.90
C THR A 17 -16.84 -2.67 6.46
N ILE A 18 -17.09 -3.97 6.25
CA ILE A 18 -18.25 -4.67 6.82
C ILE A 18 -18.23 -4.61 8.35
N LEU A 19 -17.09 -4.89 9.00
CA LEU A 19 -16.96 -4.81 10.47
C LEU A 19 -17.29 -3.41 11.00
N ARG A 20 -16.79 -2.35 10.36
CA ARG A 20 -17.09 -0.96 10.73
C ARG A 20 -18.57 -0.64 10.57
N LEU A 21 -19.20 -1.05 9.46
CA LEU A 21 -20.63 -0.79 9.24
C LEU A 21 -21.53 -1.60 10.20
N ILE A 22 -21.13 -2.82 10.57
CA ILE A 22 -21.81 -3.59 11.64
C ILE A 22 -21.70 -2.86 12.97
N ALA A 23 -20.49 -2.39 13.34
CA ALA A 23 -20.27 -1.64 14.57
C ALA A 23 -20.95 -0.27 14.58
N ALA A 24 -21.15 0.36 13.41
CA ALA A 24 -21.97 1.56 13.22
C ALA A 24 -23.49 1.27 13.25
N GLY A 25 -23.91 0.03 13.52
CA GLY A 25 -25.31 -0.35 13.61
C GLY A 25 -26.06 -0.37 12.28
N ARG A 26 -25.39 -0.44 11.12
CA ARG A 26 -26.07 -0.43 9.82
C ARG A 26 -26.86 -1.73 9.58
N ARG A 27 -28.02 -1.60 8.93
CA ARG A 27 -28.86 -2.77 8.57
C ARG A 27 -28.17 -3.57 7.47
N ARG A 28 -28.54 -4.84 7.31
CA ARG A 28 -27.92 -5.73 6.30
C ARG A 28 -28.04 -5.18 4.88
N SER A 29 -29.20 -4.64 4.54
CA SER A 29 -29.46 -3.96 3.27
C SER A 29 -28.53 -2.77 3.04
N ASP A 30 -28.28 -1.97 4.07
CA ASP A 30 -27.48 -0.76 3.97
C ASP A 30 -26.00 -1.09 3.82
N ILE A 31 -25.54 -2.14 4.52
CA ILE A 31 -24.18 -2.68 4.35
C ILE A 31 -24.01 -3.17 2.92
N ALA A 32 -24.96 -3.97 2.42
CA ALA A 32 -24.95 -4.49 1.05
C ALA A 32 -24.88 -3.36 0.02
N GLY A 33 -25.69 -2.32 0.17
CA GLY A 33 -25.64 -1.13 -0.68
C GLY A 33 -24.31 -0.37 -0.59
N ALA A 34 -23.80 -0.14 0.62
CA ALA A 34 -22.57 0.61 0.85
C ALA A 34 -21.31 -0.10 0.33
N THR A 35 -21.31 -1.44 0.28
CA THR A 35 -20.18 -2.22 -0.25
C THR A 35 -20.42 -2.75 -1.66
N PHE A 36 -21.50 -2.35 -2.33
CA PHE A 36 -21.87 -2.82 -3.68
C PHE A 36 -21.97 -4.36 -3.78
N ASN A 37 -22.56 -4.99 -2.76
CA ASN A 37 -22.72 -6.44 -2.67
C ASN A 37 -24.18 -6.84 -2.50
N SER A 38 -24.49 -8.13 -2.73
CA SER A 38 -25.80 -8.68 -2.37
C SER A 38 -25.91 -8.96 -0.87
N VAL A 39 -27.13 -8.91 -0.33
CA VAL A 39 -27.39 -9.27 1.08
C VAL A 39 -26.89 -10.68 1.40
N THR A 40 -27.06 -11.63 0.49
CA THR A 40 -26.55 -13.00 0.63
C THR A 40 -25.03 -13.05 0.76
N LYS A 41 -24.29 -12.25 -0.02
CA LYS A 41 -22.83 -12.15 0.09
C LYS A 41 -22.41 -11.52 1.42
N ILE A 42 -23.14 -10.50 1.90
CA ILE A 42 -22.92 -9.92 3.24
C ILE A 42 -23.15 -10.93 4.35
N ASP A 43 -24.21 -11.74 4.28
CA ASP A 43 -24.47 -12.79 5.27
C ASP A 43 -23.37 -13.86 5.26
N ALA A 44 -22.90 -14.27 4.08
CA ALA A 44 -21.78 -15.20 3.95
C ALA A 44 -20.47 -14.64 4.55
N ARG A 45 -20.09 -13.40 4.20
CA ARG A 45 -18.91 -12.74 4.79
C ARG A 45 -19.05 -12.53 6.29
N THR A 46 -20.22 -12.11 6.78
CA THR A 46 -20.47 -11.93 8.22
C THR A 46 -20.31 -13.24 8.98
N ARG A 47 -20.84 -14.36 8.46
CA ARG A 47 -20.63 -15.70 9.06
C ARG A 47 -19.16 -16.09 9.08
N ARG A 48 -18.43 -15.86 7.99
CA ARG A 48 -16.97 -16.08 7.95
C ARG A 48 -16.26 -15.24 9.01
N LEU A 49 -16.59 -13.96 9.14
CA LEU A 49 -15.98 -13.06 10.13
C LEU A 49 -16.30 -13.48 11.57
N CYS A 50 -17.53 -13.89 11.85
CA CYS A 50 -17.90 -14.51 13.13
C CYS A 50 -17.02 -15.73 13.43
N HIS A 51 -16.83 -16.62 12.46
CA HIS A 51 -15.98 -17.79 12.64
C HIS A 51 -14.52 -17.42 12.89
N VAL A 52 -13.95 -16.55 12.06
CA VAL A 52 -12.54 -16.10 12.14
C VAL A 52 -12.23 -15.43 13.47
N LEU A 53 -13.13 -14.57 13.95
CA LEU A 53 -12.94 -13.84 15.19
C LEU A 53 -13.43 -14.61 16.41
N ALA A 54 -14.02 -15.80 16.24
CA ALA A 54 -14.70 -16.58 17.27
C ALA A 54 -15.79 -15.77 17.99
N ALA A 55 -16.63 -15.08 17.22
CA ALA A 55 -17.79 -14.34 17.69
C ALA A 55 -19.09 -15.12 17.45
N ASP A 56 -19.91 -15.25 18.49
CA ASP A 56 -21.16 -16.04 18.45
C ASP A 56 -22.34 -15.32 17.78
N SER A 57 -22.25 -13.99 17.64
CA SER A 57 -23.32 -13.15 17.12
C SER A 57 -22.79 -11.84 16.55
N ARG A 58 -23.64 -11.06 15.88
CA ARG A 58 -23.22 -9.76 15.29
C ARG A 58 -22.83 -8.72 16.34
N GLN A 59 -23.50 -8.70 17.49
CA GLN A 59 -23.12 -7.82 18.59
C GLN A 59 -21.79 -8.26 19.23
N HIS A 60 -21.54 -9.56 19.36
CA HIS A 60 -20.23 -10.07 19.78
C HIS A 60 -19.15 -9.69 18.77
N LEU A 61 -19.44 -9.83 17.48
CA LEU A 61 -18.53 -9.45 16.39
C LEU A 61 -18.18 -7.96 16.42
N ALA A 62 -19.15 -7.10 16.72
CA ALA A 62 -18.92 -5.66 16.88
C ALA A 62 -18.01 -5.36 18.08
N ALA A 63 -18.30 -5.93 19.25
CA ALA A 63 -17.49 -5.77 20.45
C ALA A 63 -16.05 -6.29 20.26
N ILE A 64 -15.89 -7.48 19.69
CA ILE A 64 -14.57 -8.09 19.49
C ILE A 64 -13.72 -7.32 18.48
N SER A 65 -14.35 -6.75 17.46
CA SER A 65 -13.66 -5.92 16.47
C SER A 65 -13.15 -4.61 17.08
N ALA A 66 -13.86 -4.06 18.06
CA ALA A 66 -13.39 -2.93 18.85
C ALA A 66 -12.21 -3.32 19.76
N VAL A 67 -12.28 -4.49 20.44
CA VAL A 67 -11.15 -5.01 21.24
C VAL A 67 -9.90 -5.16 20.38
N TYR A 68 -9.99 -5.77 19.20
CA TYR A 68 -8.85 -5.93 18.29
C TYR A 68 -8.36 -4.61 17.63
N GLY A 69 -9.03 -3.47 17.85
CA GLY A 69 -8.70 -2.21 17.20
C GLY A 69 -9.01 -2.17 15.69
N LEU A 70 -9.83 -3.09 15.19
CA LEU A 70 -10.31 -3.09 13.79
C LEU A 70 -11.36 -2.00 13.57
N VAL A 71 -12.09 -1.69 14.64
CA VAL A 71 -13.04 -0.60 14.76
C VAL A 71 -12.51 0.33 15.85
N THR A 72 -12.41 1.63 15.53
CA THR A 72 -11.88 2.65 16.43
C THR A 72 -12.86 3.81 16.54
N ARG A 73 -12.65 4.65 17.57
CA ARG A 73 -13.51 5.81 17.84
C ARG A 73 -13.52 6.81 16.69
N GLU A 74 -12.38 7.03 16.03
CA GLU A 74 -12.24 7.96 14.90
C GLU A 74 -13.05 7.53 13.68
N ARG A 75 -13.41 6.25 13.61
CA ARG A 75 -14.18 5.66 12.50
C ARG A 75 -15.67 5.49 12.81
N LEU A 76 -16.08 5.78 14.05
CA LEU A 76 -17.47 5.74 14.50
C LEU A 76 -17.81 7.11 15.13
N PRO A 77 -18.25 8.09 14.34
CA PRO A 77 -18.37 9.48 14.80
C PRO A 77 -19.38 9.67 15.94
N ASP A 78 -20.36 8.77 16.09
CA ASP A 78 -21.41 8.91 17.11
C ASP A 78 -21.06 8.20 18.44
N VAL A 79 -19.80 7.78 18.65
CA VAL A 79 -19.37 7.18 19.93
C VAL A 79 -19.41 8.25 21.04
N PRO A 80 -20.04 7.98 22.19
CA PRO A 80 -20.13 8.94 23.29
C PRO A 80 -18.78 9.52 23.70
N GLY A 81 -18.78 10.83 23.99
CA GLY A 81 -17.66 11.60 24.53
C GLY A 81 -17.03 10.97 25.78
N ILE A 82 -17.91 10.53 26.67
CA ILE A 82 -17.66 10.13 28.05
C ILE A 82 -18.42 8.82 28.27
N GLN A 83 -17.89 7.95 29.15
CA GLN A 83 -18.58 6.75 29.58
C GLN A 83 -19.94 7.09 30.21
N PRO A 84 -21.07 6.61 29.64
CA PRO A 84 -22.39 6.82 30.24
C PRO A 84 -22.49 6.15 31.61
N HIS A 85 -23.25 6.75 32.53
CA HIS A 85 -23.56 6.10 33.80
C HIS A 85 -24.51 4.90 33.56
N VAL A 86 -24.11 3.71 34.02
CA VAL A 86 -24.87 2.47 33.88
C VAL A 86 -25.24 1.98 35.28
N LEU A 87 -26.53 1.69 35.51
CA LEU A 87 -26.99 1.11 36.76
C LEU A 87 -26.39 -0.29 36.94
N LYS A 88 -26.17 -0.71 38.19
CA LYS A 88 -25.53 -2.00 38.49
C LYS A 88 -26.23 -3.18 37.78
N ASP A 89 -27.55 -3.24 37.82
CA ASP A 89 -28.32 -4.31 37.18
C ASP A 89 -28.25 -4.25 35.64
N ASP A 90 -28.14 -3.04 35.07
CA ASP A 90 -27.97 -2.84 33.63
C ASP A 90 -26.53 -3.18 33.19
N GLN A 91 -25.54 -3.09 34.09
CA GLN A 91 -24.16 -3.47 33.80
C GLN A 91 -24.02 -4.98 33.54
N ASP A 92 -24.68 -5.82 34.34
CA ASP A 92 -24.64 -7.27 34.12
C ASP A 92 -25.32 -7.64 32.77
N VAL A 93 -26.37 -6.92 32.39
CA VAL A 93 -27.01 -7.06 31.07
C VAL A 93 -26.05 -6.61 29.96
N LEU A 94 -25.35 -5.49 30.13
CA LEU A 94 -24.39 -4.96 29.17
C LEU A 94 -23.23 -5.94 28.93
N ASP A 95 -22.66 -6.50 29.99
CA ASP A 95 -21.60 -7.51 29.95
C ASP A 95 -22.05 -8.75 29.13
N LEU A 96 -23.28 -9.21 29.33
CA LEU A 96 -23.81 -10.35 28.56
C LEU A 96 -24.14 -10.00 27.10
N ILE A 97 -24.48 -8.74 26.79
CA ILE A 97 -24.65 -8.28 25.39
C ILE A 97 -23.32 -8.31 24.65
N VAL A 98 -22.25 -7.78 25.24
CA VAL A 98 -20.92 -7.75 24.60
C VAL A 98 -20.31 -9.15 24.48
N ALA A 99 -20.65 -10.07 25.40
CA ALA A 99 -20.36 -11.50 25.30
C ALA A 99 -21.20 -12.23 24.22
N GLY A 100 -22.09 -11.52 23.53
CA GLY A 100 -22.84 -12.05 22.40
C GLY A 100 -24.17 -12.72 22.70
N MET A 101 -24.64 -12.72 23.96
CA MET A 101 -25.87 -13.41 24.33
C MET A 101 -27.13 -12.77 23.69
N SER A 102 -28.15 -13.58 23.42
CA SER A 102 -29.47 -13.09 23.00
C SER A 102 -30.31 -12.67 24.22
N PRO A 103 -31.33 -11.80 24.07
CA PRO A 103 -32.17 -11.38 25.20
C PRO A 103 -32.78 -12.56 25.95
N SER A 104 -33.21 -13.60 25.24
CA SER A 104 -33.74 -14.83 25.85
C SER A 104 -32.69 -15.60 26.65
N ARG A 105 -31.44 -15.66 26.20
CA ARG A 105 -30.34 -16.30 26.96
C ARG A 105 -29.95 -15.48 28.18
N ILE A 106 -29.98 -14.15 28.08
CA ILE A 106 -29.75 -13.23 29.20
C ILE A 106 -30.86 -13.42 30.25
N ALA A 107 -32.13 -13.44 29.82
CA ALA A 107 -33.28 -13.67 30.70
C ALA A 107 -33.20 -15.02 31.41
N ALA A 108 -32.88 -16.09 30.67
CA ALA A 108 -32.64 -17.40 31.25
C ALA A 108 -31.49 -17.40 32.27
N ARG A 109 -30.40 -16.65 32.00
CA ARG A 109 -29.26 -16.53 32.92
C ARG A 109 -29.62 -15.83 34.23
N PHE A 110 -30.54 -14.85 34.18
CA PHE A 110 -31.08 -14.14 35.33
C PHE A 110 -32.31 -14.82 35.95
N GLN A 111 -32.79 -15.92 35.37
CA GLN A 111 -34.02 -16.61 35.78
C GLN A 111 -35.24 -15.67 35.82
N CYS A 112 -35.36 -14.80 34.82
CA CYS A 112 -36.46 -13.84 34.68
C CYS A 112 -37.07 -13.90 33.28
N ASP A 113 -38.18 -13.17 33.08
CA ASP A 113 -38.78 -13.01 31.77
C ASP A 113 -37.92 -12.14 30.84
N VAL A 114 -38.13 -12.28 29.52
CA VAL A 114 -37.40 -11.50 28.50
C VAL A 114 -37.77 -10.00 28.54
N ALA A 115 -38.94 -9.64 29.07
CA ALA A 115 -39.42 -8.27 29.11
C ALA A 115 -38.50 -7.33 29.94
N PRO A 116 -38.14 -7.63 31.21
CA PRO A 116 -37.15 -6.87 31.97
C PRO A 116 -35.81 -6.68 31.25
N VAL A 117 -35.31 -7.72 30.59
CA VAL A 117 -34.07 -7.67 29.82
C VAL A 117 -34.19 -6.72 28.62
N ASN A 118 -35.31 -6.74 27.90
CA ASN A 118 -35.54 -5.80 26.80
C ASN A 118 -35.65 -4.36 27.30
N THR A 119 -36.26 -4.13 28.46
CA THR A 119 -36.30 -2.80 29.10
C THR A 119 -34.89 -2.32 29.46
N ALA A 120 -34.05 -3.18 30.03
CA ALA A 120 -32.65 -2.86 30.30
C ALA A 120 -31.86 -2.55 29.00
N ILE A 121 -32.02 -3.36 27.95
CA ILE A 121 -31.42 -3.12 26.63
C ILE A 121 -31.85 -1.76 26.06
N ALA A 122 -33.13 -1.39 26.18
CA ALA A 122 -33.64 -0.11 25.70
C ALA A 122 -33.02 1.07 26.47
N ARG A 123 -32.91 0.97 27.81
CA ARG A 123 -32.22 1.98 28.64
C ARG A 123 -30.75 2.12 28.27
N LEU A 124 -30.03 1.02 28.13
CA LEU A 124 -28.62 1.01 27.71
C LEU A 124 -28.46 1.63 26.32
N THR A 125 -29.31 1.25 25.37
CA THR A 125 -29.27 1.78 23.99
C THR A 125 -29.46 3.29 23.99
N LEU A 126 -30.40 3.81 24.78
CA LEU A 126 -30.61 5.24 24.97
C LEU A 126 -29.42 5.93 25.65
N ALA A 127 -28.90 5.36 26.74
CA ALA A 127 -27.78 5.94 27.50
C ALA A 127 -26.50 6.06 26.67
N PHE A 128 -26.25 5.12 25.75
CA PHE A 128 -25.10 5.16 24.85
C PHE A 128 -25.35 5.88 23.53
N GLY A 129 -26.57 6.40 23.27
CA GLY A 129 -26.92 6.98 21.98
C GLY A 129 -26.79 5.98 20.82
N ALA A 130 -26.94 4.69 21.09
CA ALA A 130 -26.81 3.64 20.09
C ALA A 130 -28.14 3.45 19.33
N ALA A 131 -28.09 3.13 18.04
CA ALA A 131 -29.27 2.82 17.25
C ALA A 131 -29.73 1.36 17.41
N ASN A 132 -28.82 0.45 17.80
CA ASN A 132 -29.12 -0.96 18.07
C ASN A 132 -28.01 -1.65 18.87
N ARG A 133 -28.23 -2.94 19.16
CA ARG A 133 -27.34 -3.78 19.99
C ARG A 133 -25.93 -3.97 19.44
N CYS A 134 -25.71 -3.92 18.11
CA CYS A 134 -24.35 -4.04 17.55
C CYS A 134 -23.54 -2.78 17.86
N GLN A 135 -24.16 -1.61 17.68
CA GLN A 135 -23.55 -0.33 17.99
C GLN A 135 -23.37 -0.14 19.50
N LEU A 136 -24.36 -0.50 20.31
CA LEU A 136 -24.24 -0.52 21.77
C LEU A 136 -23.04 -1.36 22.22
N ALA A 137 -22.86 -2.56 21.66
CA ALA A 137 -21.76 -3.45 22.03
C ALA A 137 -20.38 -2.88 21.64
N ALA A 138 -20.27 -2.27 20.46
CA ALA A 138 -19.03 -1.60 20.05
C ALA A 138 -18.74 -0.37 20.93
N TYR A 139 -19.75 0.44 21.24
CA TYR A 139 -19.60 1.67 22.03
C TYR A 139 -19.19 1.35 23.46
N ALA A 140 -19.82 0.35 24.07
CA ALA A 140 -19.47 -0.11 25.42
C ALA A 140 -17.99 -0.46 25.56
N VAL A 141 -17.40 -1.10 24.55
CA VAL A 141 -15.96 -1.40 24.53
C VAL A 141 -15.12 -0.14 24.30
N LEU A 142 -15.49 0.69 23.32
CA LEU A 142 -14.71 1.88 22.94
C LEU A 142 -14.70 2.99 24.00
N VAL A 143 -15.74 3.07 24.85
CA VAL A 143 -15.80 4.00 25.99
C VAL A 143 -15.45 3.34 27.32
N GLU A 144 -14.95 2.09 27.27
CA GLU A 144 -14.47 1.34 28.44
C GLU A 144 -15.53 1.10 29.52
N ALA A 145 -16.81 1.05 29.11
CA ALA A 145 -17.92 0.68 30.00
C ALA A 145 -17.93 -0.81 30.36
N VAL A 146 -17.18 -1.63 29.62
CA VAL A 146 -17.00 -3.06 29.89
C VAL A 146 -15.52 -3.41 29.82
N THR A 147 -15.10 -4.42 30.58
CA THR A 147 -13.73 -4.95 30.47
C THR A 147 -13.60 -5.82 29.22
N CYS A 148 -12.38 -5.97 28.70
CA CYS A 148 -12.17 -6.85 27.56
C CYS A 148 -12.50 -8.32 27.87
N ARG A 149 -12.36 -8.75 29.14
CA ARG A 149 -12.80 -10.08 29.61
C ARG A 149 -14.30 -10.29 29.48
N ALA A 150 -15.12 -9.24 29.66
CA ALA A 150 -16.57 -9.34 29.48
C ALA A 150 -16.94 -9.66 28.02
N VAL A 151 -16.16 -9.17 27.05
CA VAL A 151 -16.33 -9.52 25.62
C VAL A 151 -15.98 -10.99 25.39
N SER A 152 -14.84 -11.45 25.91
CA SER A 152 -14.44 -12.86 25.83
C SER A 152 -13.45 -13.22 26.92
N MET A 153 -13.62 -14.39 27.53
CA MET A 153 -12.75 -14.91 28.60
C MET A 153 -11.28 -15.05 28.20
N ARG A 154 -10.97 -15.03 26.90
CA ARG A 154 -9.60 -15.07 26.37
C ARG A 154 -8.83 -13.75 26.57
N PHE A 155 -9.52 -12.66 26.88
CA PHE A 155 -8.90 -11.36 27.12
C PHE A 155 -8.69 -11.10 28.62
N PRO A 156 -7.72 -10.26 29.00
CA PRO A 156 -7.51 -9.89 30.40
C PRO A 156 -8.68 -9.04 30.92
N ALA A 157 -8.83 -9.04 32.25
CA ALA A 157 -9.85 -8.24 32.96
C ALA A 157 -9.42 -6.77 33.09
N THR A 158 -9.05 -6.15 31.97
CA THR A 158 -8.61 -4.75 31.91
C THR A 158 -9.47 -3.96 30.94
N ALA A 159 -9.42 -2.63 31.06
CA ALA A 159 -9.97 -1.72 30.07
C ALA A 159 -9.17 -1.76 28.76
N LEU A 160 -9.75 -1.22 27.68
CA LEU A 160 -9.15 -1.23 26.35
C LEU A 160 -7.85 -0.41 26.29
N SER A 161 -7.81 0.77 26.91
CA SER A 161 -6.63 1.65 27.00
C SER A 161 -5.45 1.00 27.72
N CYS A 162 -5.71 0.04 28.59
CA CYS A 162 -4.67 -0.71 29.31
C CYS A 162 -4.12 -1.88 28.50
N LEU A 163 -4.73 -2.24 27.38
CA LEU A 163 -4.22 -3.29 26.50
C LEU A 163 -3.14 -2.73 25.58
N PRO A 164 -2.01 -3.44 25.41
CA PRO A 164 -1.16 -3.16 24.28
C PRO A 164 -1.98 -3.39 22.99
N PRO A 165 -1.80 -2.57 21.95
CA PRO A 165 -2.47 -2.79 20.68
C PRO A 165 -2.18 -4.21 20.22
N PHE A 166 -3.23 -4.99 19.96
CA PHE A 166 -3.09 -6.35 19.46
C PHE A 166 -2.17 -6.34 18.23
N HIS A 167 -1.36 -7.38 18.06
CA HIS A 167 -0.51 -7.53 16.89
C HIS A 167 -1.39 -7.73 15.65
N VAL A 168 -1.86 -6.61 15.10
CA VAL A 168 -2.61 -6.53 13.86
C VAL A 168 -1.61 -6.10 12.81
N THR A 169 -1.20 -7.04 11.95
CA THR A 169 -0.26 -6.70 10.88
C THR A 169 -1.07 -6.24 9.68
N THR A 170 -1.03 -4.97 9.33
CA THR A 170 -1.64 -4.50 8.08
C THR A 170 -0.85 -5.05 6.89
N THR A 171 -1.55 -5.51 5.89
CA THR A 171 -1.05 -6.06 4.62
C THR A 171 -1.70 -5.28 3.47
N GLY A 172 -1.11 -5.27 2.27
CA GLY A 172 -1.64 -4.47 1.15
C GLY A 172 -2.99 -4.89 0.58
N THR A 173 -3.54 -6.00 1.07
CA THR A 173 -4.90 -6.46 0.72
C THR A 173 -5.81 -6.52 1.93
N GLY A 174 -5.34 -6.14 3.13
CA GLY A 174 -6.09 -6.40 4.34
C GLY A 174 -5.34 -6.29 5.66
N VAL A 175 -5.89 -6.90 6.71
CA VAL A 175 -5.35 -6.97 8.05
C VAL A 175 -5.12 -8.43 8.41
N LEU A 176 -3.89 -8.77 8.75
CA LEU A 176 -3.49 -10.09 9.19
C LEU A 176 -3.59 -10.17 10.71
N LEU A 177 -4.58 -10.93 11.18
CA LEU A 177 -4.83 -11.20 12.59
C LEU A 177 -4.09 -12.46 13.01
N HIS A 178 -3.21 -12.33 13.99
CA HIS A 178 -2.61 -13.48 14.66
C HIS A 178 -3.64 -14.09 15.61
N ALA A 179 -3.96 -15.37 15.42
CA ALA A 179 -5.10 -16.03 16.04
C ALA A 179 -5.01 -16.16 17.58
N THR A 180 -3.83 -15.92 18.17
CA THR A 180 -3.61 -16.01 19.61
C THR A 180 -3.45 -14.61 20.19
N PRO A 181 -4.39 -14.11 21.04
CA PRO A 181 -4.09 -12.93 21.84
C PRO A 181 -2.83 -13.25 22.66
N PRO A 182 -1.82 -12.35 22.70
CA PRO A 182 -0.61 -12.61 23.44
C PRO A 182 -0.98 -12.91 24.89
N LEU A 183 -0.51 -14.03 25.41
CA LEU A 183 -0.59 -14.30 26.85
C LEU A 183 0.05 -13.10 27.57
N PRO A 184 -0.55 -12.60 28.66
CA PRO A 184 0.05 -11.51 29.40
C PRO A 184 1.48 -11.90 29.75
N LEU A 185 2.45 -11.06 29.32
CA LEU A 185 3.85 -11.23 29.66
C LEU A 185 3.93 -11.25 31.19
N LEU A 186 4.12 -12.43 31.77
CA LEU A 186 4.46 -12.55 33.17
C LEU A 186 5.72 -11.72 33.39
N SER A 187 5.60 -10.72 34.28
CA SER A 187 6.68 -9.81 34.64
C SER A 187 7.93 -10.62 35.02
N VAL A 188 8.90 -10.69 34.11
CA VAL A 188 10.20 -11.30 34.38
C VAL A 188 10.97 -10.31 35.23
N ALA A 189 11.13 -10.63 36.51
CA ALA A 189 11.96 -9.87 37.43
C ALA A 189 13.39 -9.72 36.85
N PRO A 190 14.03 -8.54 36.98
CA PRO A 190 15.32 -8.29 36.38
C PRO A 190 16.38 -9.19 37.01
N ALA A 191 16.99 -10.04 36.18
CA ALA A 191 18.15 -10.83 36.56
C ALA A 191 19.28 -9.91 37.02
N ARG A 192 19.79 -10.14 38.24
CA ARG A 192 20.98 -9.49 38.80
C ARG A 192 22.16 -9.65 37.83
N ARG A 193 22.70 -8.54 37.33
CA ARG A 193 23.99 -8.50 36.65
C ARG A 193 25.12 -8.66 37.66
N SER A 194 25.97 -9.67 37.46
CA SER A 194 27.31 -9.73 38.06
C SER A 194 28.30 -8.85 37.26
N PRO A 195 29.35 -8.32 37.89
CA PRO A 195 30.19 -7.29 37.29
C PRO A 195 31.19 -7.88 36.28
N ALA A 196 31.31 -7.25 35.13
CA ALA A 196 32.30 -7.57 34.11
C ALA A 196 33.66 -6.96 34.49
N GLY A 197 34.71 -7.77 34.35
CA GLY A 197 36.10 -7.37 34.54
C GLY A 197 36.58 -6.35 33.50
N SER A 198 37.43 -5.46 33.98
CA SER A 198 38.07 -4.37 33.25
C SER A 198 39.07 -4.90 32.21
N VAL A 199 38.91 -4.51 30.95
CA VAL A 199 39.92 -4.62 29.90
C VAL A 199 40.28 -3.20 29.46
N PRO A 200 41.58 -2.81 29.39
CA PRO A 200 41.97 -1.46 29.01
C PRO A 200 41.83 -1.24 27.49
N PRO A 201 41.57 0.00 27.04
CA PRO A 201 41.41 0.31 25.63
C PRO A 201 42.76 0.33 24.90
N ALA A 202 42.79 -0.26 23.71
CA ALA A 202 43.89 -0.14 22.75
C ALA A 202 43.95 1.28 22.16
N PRO A 203 45.15 1.80 21.82
CA PRO A 203 45.31 3.15 21.32
C PRO A 203 44.83 3.27 19.86
N ALA A 204 44.19 4.39 19.55
CA ALA A 204 43.74 4.73 18.20
C ALA A 204 44.94 5.03 17.27
N PRO A 205 44.88 4.66 15.99
CA PRO A 205 45.88 5.05 15.01
C PRO A 205 45.71 6.52 14.58
N ASP A 206 46.85 7.17 14.41
CA ASP A 206 47.06 8.57 14.01
C ASP A 206 46.49 8.86 12.60
N PRO A 207 45.72 9.95 12.38
CA PRO A 207 45.13 10.25 11.08
C PRO A 207 46.06 11.18 10.28
N SER A 208 47.12 10.63 9.70
CA SER A 208 47.96 11.38 8.77
C SER A 208 48.34 10.59 7.52
N GLU A 209 47.38 9.97 6.83
CA GLU A 209 47.58 9.53 5.43
C GLU A 209 46.26 9.07 4.80
N ALA A 210 45.49 10.01 4.24
CA ALA A 210 44.48 9.75 3.20
C ALA A 210 43.96 11.05 2.59
N ASP A 211 44.88 11.87 2.07
CA ASP A 211 44.54 12.89 1.07
C ASP A 211 44.80 12.28 -0.31
N ARG A 212 43.72 11.88 -1.01
CA ARG A 212 43.55 11.85 -2.47
C ARG A 212 42.23 11.15 -2.83
N GLY A 213 41.26 11.96 -3.23
CA GLY A 213 40.01 11.46 -3.81
C GLY A 213 38.78 12.35 -3.66
N LYS A 214 38.93 13.68 -3.61
CA LYS A 214 37.78 14.60 -3.71
C LYS A 214 37.24 14.63 -5.15
N GLY A 215 36.42 13.64 -5.51
CA GLY A 215 35.48 13.78 -6.61
C GLY A 215 34.31 14.68 -6.17
N PRO A 216 33.83 15.62 -7.00
CA PRO A 216 32.77 16.54 -6.60
C PRO A 216 31.43 15.80 -6.62
N VAL A 217 30.82 15.61 -5.45
CA VAL A 217 29.41 15.19 -5.34
C VAL A 217 28.55 16.42 -5.68
N THR A 218 28.29 16.64 -6.96
CA THR A 218 27.52 17.79 -7.46
C THR A 218 26.02 17.49 -7.42
N GLY A 219 25.38 17.85 -6.33
CA GLY A 219 23.95 18.11 -6.24
C GLY A 219 23.72 19.09 -5.10
N PRO A 220 22.83 20.10 -5.24
CA PRO A 220 22.59 21.05 -4.16
C PRO A 220 22.07 20.28 -2.93
N ARG A 221 22.88 20.22 -1.88
CA ARG A 221 22.42 19.75 -0.57
C ARG A 221 21.38 20.75 -0.08
N GLY A 222 20.11 20.35 -0.05
CA GLY A 222 19.06 21.14 0.61
C GLY A 222 19.44 21.44 2.06
N ALA A 223 18.98 22.58 2.57
CA ALA A 223 19.17 22.93 3.98
C ALA A 223 18.63 21.79 4.88
N PRO A 224 19.27 21.54 6.04
CA PRO A 224 18.80 20.53 6.97
C PRO A 224 17.34 20.84 7.37
N ALA A 225 16.46 19.90 7.09
CA ALA A 225 15.04 19.98 7.43
C ALA A 225 14.78 19.04 8.61
N PRO A 226 14.23 19.53 9.73
CA PRO A 226 14.01 18.71 10.91
C PRO A 226 12.91 17.66 10.64
N LEU A 227 13.20 16.42 11.02
CA LEU A 227 12.19 15.37 11.07
C LEU A 227 11.16 15.69 12.18
N PRO A 228 9.87 15.37 11.98
CA PRO A 228 8.91 15.31 13.08
C PRO A 228 9.44 14.43 14.23
N PRO A 229 9.25 14.79 15.51
CA PRO A 229 9.90 14.12 16.65
C PRO A 229 9.66 12.60 16.72
N GLU A 230 8.46 12.15 16.39
CA GLU A 230 8.10 10.73 16.36
C GLU A 230 8.87 9.97 15.27
N LEU A 231 8.98 10.56 14.07
CA LEU A 231 9.78 10.01 12.97
C LEU A 231 11.27 10.02 13.31
N ALA A 232 11.77 11.09 13.93
CA ALA A 232 13.16 11.17 14.36
C ALA A 232 13.49 10.05 15.36
N THR A 233 12.62 9.84 16.35
CA THR A 233 12.78 8.76 17.35
C THR A 233 12.77 7.40 16.67
N TRP A 234 11.80 7.14 15.81
CA TRP A 234 11.69 5.89 15.08
C TRP A 234 12.92 5.61 14.20
N VAL A 235 13.33 6.56 13.36
CA VAL A 235 14.50 6.43 12.50
C VAL A 235 15.78 6.22 13.31
N ASN A 236 15.97 6.97 14.40
CA ASN A 236 17.15 6.83 15.26
C ASN A 236 17.27 5.41 15.85
N ASN A 237 16.16 4.73 16.12
CA ASN A 237 16.17 3.35 16.61
C ASN A 237 16.64 2.34 15.56
N TYR A 238 16.49 2.64 14.27
CA TYR A 238 16.92 1.73 13.18
C TYR A 238 18.33 2.01 12.69
N VAL A 239 18.68 3.27 12.51
CA VAL A 239 19.92 3.67 11.81
C VAL A 239 20.80 4.60 12.62
N GLY A 240 20.42 4.95 13.85
CA GLY A 240 21.13 5.94 14.66
C GLY A 240 20.90 7.38 14.21
N ARG A 241 21.60 8.32 14.87
CA ARG A 241 21.48 9.75 14.56
C ARG A 241 22.34 10.12 13.36
N HIS A 242 21.69 10.50 12.27
CA HIS A 242 22.36 11.05 11.09
C HIS A 242 21.74 12.38 10.67
N PRO A 243 22.54 13.31 10.10
CA PRO A 243 21.99 14.50 9.45
C PRO A 243 20.99 14.11 8.36
N THR A 244 19.83 14.77 8.37
CA THR A 244 18.74 14.56 7.42
C THR A 244 18.57 15.78 6.52
N TRP A 245 18.27 15.56 5.25
CA TRP A 245 17.82 16.61 4.34
C TRP A 245 16.56 16.18 3.61
N GLU A 246 15.57 17.07 3.55
CA GLU A 246 14.31 16.81 2.85
C GLU A 246 14.56 16.84 1.34
N LEU A 247 13.94 15.90 0.63
CA LEU A 247 13.94 15.87 -0.82
C LEU A 247 12.85 16.81 -1.35
N PRO A 248 13.04 17.39 -2.55
CA PRO A 248 11.99 18.12 -3.23
C PRO A 248 10.71 17.27 -3.34
N ASN A 249 9.56 17.93 -3.25
CA ASN A 249 8.28 17.27 -3.48
C ASN A 249 8.24 16.78 -4.94
N ASP A 250 8.06 15.48 -5.12
CA ASP A 250 7.97 14.79 -6.41
C ASP A 250 6.56 14.87 -7.03
N GLY A 251 5.67 15.69 -6.45
CA GLY A 251 4.28 15.82 -6.88
C GLY A 251 3.40 14.62 -6.51
N SER A 252 3.94 13.57 -5.90
CA SER A 252 3.16 12.42 -5.42
C SER A 252 2.37 12.74 -4.14
N GLY A 253 2.77 13.81 -3.43
CA GLY A 253 2.28 14.14 -2.10
C GLY A 253 2.95 13.33 -0.98
N ALA A 254 3.93 12.49 -1.31
CA ALA A 254 4.83 11.89 -0.32
C ALA A 254 5.86 12.92 0.16
N ARG A 255 6.32 12.75 1.40
CA ARG A 255 7.48 13.49 1.93
C ARG A 255 8.63 12.52 2.10
N SER A 256 9.81 12.94 1.66
CA SER A 256 11.00 12.08 1.70
C SER A 256 12.20 12.82 2.26
N TRP A 257 13.03 12.11 3.01
CA TRP A 257 14.29 12.62 3.54
C TRP A 257 15.40 11.64 3.20
N ARG A 258 16.61 12.16 3.01
CA ARG A 258 17.81 11.34 2.85
C ARG A 258 18.78 11.54 3.99
N MET A 259 19.54 10.48 4.24
CA MET A 259 20.55 10.37 5.27
C MET A 259 21.76 9.64 4.68
N SER A 260 22.95 10.09 5.04
CA SER A 260 24.18 9.40 4.70
C SER A 260 24.59 8.51 5.86
N SER A 261 24.80 7.23 5.58
CA SER A 261 25.40 6.25 6.49
C SER A 261 26.68 5.66 5.87
N LEU A 262 27.50 4.99 6.67
CA LEU A 262 28.66 4.25 6.17
C LEU A 262 28.27 3.15 5.17
N GLU A 263 27.05 2.65 5.29
CA GLU A 263 26.53 1.58 4.45
C GLU A 263 25.88 2.09 3.15
N GLY A 264 25.72 3.41 3.00
CA GLY A 264 25.14 4.06 1.83
C GLY A 264 24.07 5.10 2.15
N ILE A 265 23.31 5.46 1.12
CA ILE A 265 22.20 6.40 1.25
C ILE A 265 20.97 5.68 1.80
N ILE A 266 20.41 6.25 2.86
CA ILE A 266 19.17 5.81 3.47
C ILE A 266 18.11 6.86 3.13
N GLU A 267 16.94 6.39 2.69
CA GLU A 267 15.79 7.23 2.38
C GLU A 267 14.65 6.88 3.35
N LEU A 268 14.18 7.90 4.06
CA LEU A 268 12.94 7.88 4.80
C LEU A 268 11.85 8.42 3.89
N ARG A 269 10.77 7.66 3.70
CA ARG A 269 9.61 8.11 2.93
C ARG A 269 8.34 7.99 3.76
N VAL A 270 7.52 9.03 3.72
CA VAL A 270 6.17 9.08 4.26
C VAL A 270 5.22 9.22 3.08
N PRO A 271 4.65 8.11 2.57
CA PRO A 271 3.74 8.14 1.44
C PRO A 271 2.48 8.97 1.70
N ARG A 272 1.76 9.33 0.63
CA ARG A 272 0.53 10.12 0.72
C ARG A 272 -0.57 9.36 1.45
N THR A 273 -0.78 8.09 1.09
CA THR A 273 -1.85 7.25 1.64
C THR A 273 -1.30 5.96 2.25
N HIS A 274 -2.09 5.32 3.12
CA HIS A 274 -1.73 4.00 3.66
C HIS A 274 -1.66 2.94 2.55
N GLY A 275 -2.48 3.06 1.51
CA GLY A 275 -2.43 2.18 0.35
C GLY A 275 -1.10 2.27 -0.40
N ASP A 276 -0.53 3.47 -0.52
CA ASP A 276 0.79 3.67 -1.15
C ASP A 276 1.90 3.00 -0.31
N LEU A 277 1.90 3.22 1.01
CA LEU A 277 2.84 2.55 1.92
C LEU A 277 2.74 1.02 1.81
N GLN A 278 1.52 0.51 1.86
CA GLN A 278 1.28 -0.92 1.81
C GLN A 278 1.74 -1.54 0.49
N ARG A 279 1.49 -0.84 -0.61
CA ARG A 279 1.94 -1.25 -1.95
C ARG A 279 3.46 -1.35 -2.02
N GLU A 280 4.17 -0.32 -1.59
CA GLU A 280 5.63 -0.28 -1.59
C GLU A 280 6.25 -1.34 -0.65
N VAL A 281 5.68 -1.51 0.55
CA VAL A 281 6.10 -2.58 1.48
C VAL A 281 5.84 -3.97 0.90
N SER A 282 4.72 -4.16 0.19
CA SER A 282 4.42 -5.41 -0.52
C SER A 282 5.46 -5.69 -1.61
N ALA A 283 5.82 -4.67 -2.40
CA ALA A 283 6.88 -4.77 -3.41
C ALA A 283 8.20 -5.25 -2.79
N HIS A 284 8.60 -4.64 -1.67
CA HIS A 284 9.81 -5.03 -0.93
C HIS A 284 9.80 -6.49 -0.46
N ARG A 285 8.65 -6.97 0.00
CA ARG A 285 8.52 -8.33 0.55
C ARG A 285 8.45 -9.41 -0.51
N HIS A 286 7.85 -9.13 -1.66
CA HIS A 286 7.44 -10.17 -2.60
C HIS A 286 8.18 -10.16 -3.93
N ALA A 287 8.61 -8.99 -4.41
CA ALA A 287 9.19 -8.84 -5.74
C ALA A 287 10.64 -8.36 -5.69
N ILE A 288 10.91 -7.29 -4.93
CA ILE A 288 12.23 -6.64 -4.90
C ILE A 288 13.31 -7.58 -4.36
N GLY A 289 12.97 -8.47 -3.42
CA GLY A 289 13.93 -9.46 -2.90
C GLY A 289 14.44 -10.46 -3.94
N ARG A 290 13.81 -10.55 -5.12
CA ARG A 290 14.31 -11.37 -6.24
C ARG A 290 15.34 -10.64 -7.10
N LEU A 291 15.39 -9.30 -6.99
CA LEU A 291 16.47 -8.53 -7.57
C LEU A 291 17.75 -8.79 -6.77
N GLY A 292 18.88 -8.86 -7.47
CA GLY A 292 20.18 -9.11 -6.84
C GLY A 292 20.56 -8.03 -5.83
N ALA A 293 21.48 -8.37 -4.91
CA ALA A 293 21.96 -7.43 -3.92
C ALA A 293 22.51 -6.15 -4.58
N GLY A 294 21.98 -4.99 -4.17
CA GLY A 294 22.37 -3.70 -4.75
C GLY A 294 21.70 -3.34 -6.09
N GLN A 295 20.82 -4.19 -6.62
CA GLN A 295 20.02 -3.90 -7.82
C GLN A 295 18.68 -3.22 -7.50
N ALA A 296 18.35 -3.05 -6.22
CA ALA A 296 17.11 -2.40 -5.78
C ALA A 296 17.24 -1.87 -4.34
N PRO A 297 16.30 -1.04 -3.86
CA PRO A 297 16.34 -0.55 -2.49
C PRO A 297 16.05 -1.68 -1.51
N ARG A 298 16.79 -1.70 -0.39
CA ARG A 298 16.59 -2.68 0.70
C ARG A 298 15.72 -2.06 1.79
N LEU A 299 14.60 -2.69 2.11
CA LEU A 299 13.75 -2.27 3.23
C LEU A 299 14.51 -2.49 4.56
N LEU A 300 14.70 -1.42 5.32
CA LEU A 300 15.31 -1.44 6.66
C LEU A 300 14.23 -1.52 7.75
N GLY A 301 13.11 -0.82 7.55
CA GLY A 301 12.00 -0.80 8.48
C GLY A 301 10.77 -0.10 7.88
N PHE A 302 9.60 -0.34 8.46
CA PHE A 302 8.39 0.42 8.18
C PHE A 302 7.54 0.52 9.44
N ASP A 303 6.79 1.61 9.58
CA ASP A 303 5.82 1.83 10.65
C ASP A 303 4.48 2.27 10.05
N PRO A 304 3.44 1.40 10.09
CA PRO A 304 2.12 1.74 9.60
C PRO A 304 1.46 2.93 10.31
N ARG A 305 1.77 3.18 11.59
CA ARG A 305 1.16 4.27 12.38
C ARG A 305 1.70 5.62 11.93
N LEU A 306 3.01 5.69 11.69
CA LEU A 306 3.69 6.88 11.17
C LEU A 306 3.52 7.02 9.65
N ARG A 307 2.92 6.02 9.00
CA ARG A 307 2.85 5.85 7.54
C ARG A 307 4.24 6.04 6.91
N ALA A 308 5.25 5.39 7.48
CA ALA A 308 6.63 5.61 7.11
C ALA A 308 7.31 4.31 6.70
N LEU A 309 8.22 4.40 5.73
CA LEU A 309 9.18 3.34 5.41
C LEU A 309 10.60 3.89 5.31
N LEU A 310 11.55 3.04 5.64
CA LEU A 310 12.98 3.34 5.62
C LEU A 310 13.67 2.34 4.69
N THR A 311 14.35 2.85 3.68
CA THR A 311 15.02 2.04 2.67
C THR A 311 16.48 2.43 2.50
N ARG A 312 17.36 1.45 2.29
CA ARG A 312 18.71 1.70 1.79
C ARG A 312 18.66 1.70 0.27
N GLN A 313 19.02 2.83 -0.32
CA GLN A 313 18.99 3.00 -1.77
C GLN A 313 20.17 2.26 -2.43
N PRO A 314 20.00 1.70 -3.64
CA PRO A 314 21.12 1.17 -4.40
C PRO A 314 22.09 2.30 -4.76
N ARG A 315 23.36 1.95 -4.94
CA ARG A 315 24.38 2.91 -5.39
C ARG A 315 24.14 3.27 -6.86
N GLY A 316 24.78 4.34 -7.31
CA GLY A 316 24.81 4.74 -8.72
C GLY A 316 24.11 6.07 -9.01
N GLU A 317 24.32 6.54 -10.23
CA GLU A 317 23.77 7.78 -10.74
C GLU A 317 22.47 7.50 -11.49
N ARG A 318 21.56 8.46 -11.52
CA ARG A 318 20.36 8.39 -12.35
C ARG A 318 20.76 8.35 -13.83
N VAL A 319 20.13 7.48 -14.61
CA VAL A 319 20.48 7.30 -16.02
C VAL A 319 20.12 8.54 -16.87
N ASP A 320 19.05 9.24 -16.51
CA ASP A 320 18.62 10.48 -17.15
C ASP A 320 19.45 11.72 -16.75
N ASP A 321 20.09 11.70 -15.57
CA ASP A 321 20.91 12.79 -15.04
C ASP A 321 22.43 12.54 -15.19
N ALA A 322 22.83 11.43 -15.80
CA ALA A 322 24.23 11.03 -15.85
C ALA A 322 25.09 12.06 -16.64
N PRO A 323 26.29 12.41 -16.14
CA PRO A 323 27.22 13.30 -16.86
C PRO A 323 27.57 12.80 -18.27
N ASP A 324 27.56 11.49 -18.45
CA ASP A 324 27.61 10.85 -19.76
C ASP A 324 26.24 10.97 -20.44
N ARG A 325 26.06 12.05 -21.19
CA ARG A 325 24.79 12.44 -21.84
C ARG A 325 24.22 11.39 -22.81
N GLY A 326 24.90 10.27 -23.05
CA GLY A 326 24.42 9.15 -23.88
C GLY A 326 24.05 7.89 -23.11
N LEU A 327 24.11 7.86 -21.77
CA LEU A 327 23.92 6.63 -21.01
C LEU A 327 22.54 5.98 -21.24
N HIS A 328 21.49 6.79 -21.32
CA HIS A 328 20.13 6.36 -21.63
C HIS A 328 19.95 5.85 -23.08
N LEU A 329 20.91 6.13 -23.96
CA LEU A 329 20.94 5.68 -25.37
C LEU A 329 21.85 4.46 -25.59
N ARG A 330 22.42 3.89 -24.52
CA ARG A 330 23.26 2.69 -24.65
C ARG A 330 22.41 1.43 -24.66
N GLU A 331 22.57 0.62 -25.71
CA GLU A 331 21.92 -0.70 -25.80
C GLU A 331 22.17 -1.56 -24.57
N SER A 332 23.40 -1.58 -24.04
CA SER A 332 23.73 -2.37 -22.84
C SER A 332 22.92 -1.98 -21.60
N VAL A 333 22.47 -0.72 -21.51
CA VAL A 333 21.62 -0.25 -20.39
C VAL A 333 20.20 -0.77 -20.57
N HIS A 334 19.66 -0.71 -21.79
CA HIS A 334 18.32 -1.23 -22.11
C HIS A 334 18.27 -2.76 -21.99
N GLU A 335 19.32 -3.45 -22.40
CA GLU A 335 19.43 -4.90 -22.21
C GLU A 335 19.40 -5.27 -20.72
N GLN A 336 20.18 -4.59 -19.87
CA GLN A 336 20.11 -4.83 -18.42
C GLN A 336 18.76 -4.42 -17.82
N ALA A 337 18.13 -3.36 -18.32
CA ALA A 337 16.79 -2.97 -17.91
C ALA A 337 15.76 -4.08 -18.22
N GLY A 338 15.83 -4.66 -19.43
CA GLY A 338 15.00 -5.81 -19.80
C GLY A 338 15.23 -7.01 -18.89
N GLN A 339 16.50 -7.33 -18.57
CA GLN A 339 16.84 -8.42 -17.65
C GLN A 339 16.22 -8.23 -16.26
N LEU A 340 16.33 -7.03 -15.68
CA LEU A 340 15.74 -6.72 -14.37
C LEU A 340 14.21 -6.75 -14.41
N LEU A 341 13.60 -6.24 -15.49
CA LEU A 341 12.15 -6.26 -15.61
C LEU A 341 11.61 -7.69 -15.76
N ARG A 342 12.31 -8.57 -16.48
CA ARG A 342 11.95 -10.00 -16.54
C ARG A 342 11.90 -10.61 -15.14
N ILE A 343 12.93 -10.38 -14.32
CA ILE A 343 12.99 -10.90 -12.94
C ILE A 343 11.78 -10.40 -12.12
N LEU A 344 11.39 -9.12 -12.29
CA LEU A 344 10.18 -8.58 -11.65
C LEU A 344 8.91 -9.23 -12.17
N HIS A 345 8.74 -9.35 -13.49
CA HIS A 345 7.53 -9.93 -14.08
C HIS A 345 7.37 -11.42 -13.75
N GLU A 346 8.47 -12.15 -13.64
CA GLU A 346 8.50 -13.56 -13.18
C GLU A 346 8.34 -13.67 -11.65
N SER A 347 8.44 -12.56 -10.90
CA SER A 347 8.26 -12.55 -9.45
C SER A 347 6.84 -12.95 -9.01
N THR A 348 5.90 -12.91 -9.95
CA THR A 348 4.47 -13.18 -9.79
C THR A 348 4.02 -14.61 -10.06
N LEU A 349 4.94 -15.56 -10.32
CA LEU A 349 4.55 -16.95 -10.57
C LEU A 349 4.09 -17.63 -9.26
N GLY A 350 2.77 -17.91 -9.16
CA GLY A 350 2.18 -18.82 -8.18
C GLY A 350 1.09 -18.24 -7.26
N VAL A 351 -0.13 -18.78 -7.40
CA VAL A 351 -1.33 -18.72 -6.51
C VAL A 351 -2.34 -17.56 -6.73
N GLY A 352 -3.59 -17.92 -7.10
CA GLY A 352 -4.82 -17.12 -6.93
C GLY A 352 -5.41 -16.45 -8.19
N ASP A 353 -6.49 -15.68 -7.99
CA ASP A 353 -7.19 -14.86 -9.01
C ASP A 353 -6.41 -13.56 -9.38
N ARG A 354 -5.11 -13.71 -9.63
CA ARG A 354 -4.21 -12.57 -9.89
C ARG A 354 -4.52 -11.86 -11.19
N HIS A 355 -5.09 -12.56 -12.15
CA HIS A 355 -5.47 -11.97 -13.42
C HIS A 355 -6.58 -10.93 -13.23
N ALA A 356 -7.66 -11.27 -12.52
CA ALA A 356 -8.72 -10.30 -12.21
C ALA A 356 -8.16 -9.11 -11.41
N GLN A 357 -7.30 -9.37 -10.43
CA GLN A 357 -6.66 -8.30 -9.66
C GLN A 357 -5.78 -7.38 -10.53
N ALA A 358 -5.05 -7.95 -11.50
CA ALA A 358 -4.21 -7.19 -12.42
C ALA A 358 -5.05 -6.31 -13.36
N VAL A 359 -6.16 -6.85 -13.89
CA VAL A 359 -7.13 -6.11 -14.69
C VAL A 359 -7.70 -4.95 -13.87
N GLU A 360 -8.17 -5.22 -12.64
CA GLU A 360 -8.72 -4.20 -11.76
C GLU A 360 -7.69 -3.10 -11.41
N ASN A 361 -6.45 -3.49 -11.07
CA ASN A 361 -5.38 -2.53 -10.80
C ASN A 361 -5.03 -1.68 -12.02
N THR A 362 -5.07 -2.27 -13.22
CA THR A 362 -4.81 -1.56 -14.47
C THR A 362 -5.97 -0.63 -14.83
N LEU A 363 -7.23 -1.03 -14.61
CA LEU A 363 -8.39 -0.14 -14.71
C LEU A 363 -8.27 1.05 -13.76
N ARG A 364 -7.88 0.82 -12.49
CA ARG A 364 -7.65 1.91 -11.53
C ARG A 364 -6.56 2.89 -11.99
N TYR A 365 -5.53 2.39 -12.68
CA TYR A 365 -4.51 3.24 -13.28
C TYR A 365 -5.07 4.06 -14.45
N ILE A 366 -5.81 3.43 -15.37
CA ILE A 366 -6.48 4.11 -16.47
C ILE A 366 -7.41 5.22 -15.95
N ASP A 367 -8.26 4.91 -14.98
CA ASP A 367 -9.20 5.88 -14.40
C ASP A 367 -8.49 7.01 -13.65
N TYR A 368 -7.33 6.73 -13.05
CA TYR A 368 -6.49 7.77 -12.47
C TYR A 368 -5.97 8.73 -13.54
N VAL A 369 -5.42 8.21 -14.64
CA VAL A 369 -4.91 9.03 -15.75
C VAL A 369 -6.04 9.80 -16.43
N ASP A 370 -7.23 9.22 -16.58
CA ASP A 370 -8.43 9.88 -17.11
C ASP A 370 -8.81 11.12 -16.26
N ARG A 371 -8.82 10.96 -14.93
CA ARG A 371 -9.06 12.10 -14.01
C ARG A 371 -7.95 13.16 -14.04
N VAL A 372 -6.70 12.74 -14.26
CA VAL A 372 -5.56 13.64 -14.40
C VAL A 372 -5.64 14.41 -15.72
N LEU A 373 -6.03 13.74 -16.80
CA LEU A 373 -6.24 14.33 -18.11
C LEU A 373 -7.17 15.54 -17.99
N GLU A 374 -8.31 15.42 -17.31
CA GLU A 374 -9.25 16.55 -17.07
C GLU A 374 -8.62 17.78 -16.39
N ARG A 375 -7.59 17.57 -15.57
CA ARG A 375 -7.02 18.61 -14.70
C ARG A 375 -5.77 19.26 -15.25
N ILE A 376 -5.05 18.59 -16.13
CA ILE A 376 -3.87 19.21 -16.77
C ILE A 376 -4.37 20.27 -17.73
N ASP A 377 -4.08 21.54 -17.46
CA ASP A 377 -4.25 22.60 -18.45
C ASP A 377 -2.99 22.71 -19.31
N SER A 378 -2.98 22.02 -20.45
CA SER A 378 -1.87 22.01 -21.40
C SER A 378 -2.40 22.18 -22.83
N PRO A 379 -1.88 23.14 -23.62
CA PRO A 379 -2.24 23.32 -25.02
C PRO A 379 -2.02 22.06 -25.86
N VAL A 380 -0.97 21.28 -25.53
CA VAL A 380 -0.68 20.01 -26.21
C VAL A 380 -1.82 19.01 -26.05
N LEU A 381 -2.42 18.94 -24.86
CA LEU A 381 -3.51 18.01 -24.59
C LEU A 381 -4.83 18.45 -25.21
N ALA A 382 -5.08 19.76 -25.33
CA ALA A 382 -6.34 20.29 -25.84
C ALA A 382 -6.74 19.70 -27.20
N GLY A 383 -5.79 19.55 -28.12
CA GLY A 383 -6.02 18.96 -29.44
C GLY A 383 -6.21 17.43 -29.45
N HIS A 384 -5.76 16.73 -28.41
CA HIS A 384 -5.70 15.26 -28.37
C HIS A 384 -6.70 14.61 -27.41
N ARG A 385 -7.33 15.38 -26.50
CA ARG A 385 -8.23 14.86 -25.44
C ARG A 385 -9.30 13.88 -25.95
N ALA A 386 -10.01 14.24 -27.01
CA ALA A 386 -11.09 13.41 -27.53
C ALA A 386 -10.56 12.06 -28.06
N ALA A 387 -9.46 12.10 -28.82
CA ALA A 387 -8.80 10.89 -29.31
C ALA A 387 -8.30 10.02 -28.15
N ILE A 388 -7.64 10.62 -27.15
CA ILE A 388 -7.15 9.91 -25.96
C ILE A 388 -8.31 9.23 -25.22
N ARG A 389 -9.42 9.94 -24.93
CA ARG A 389 -10.57 9.34 -24.24
C ARG A 389 -11.19 8.19 -25.02
N ASN A 390 -11.28 8.30 -26.36
CA ASN A 390 -11.74 7.20 -27.19
C ASN A 390 -10.82 5.97 -27.06
N ARG A 391 -9.50 6.18 -27.04
CA ARG A 391 -8.53 5.09 -26.83
C ARG A 391 -8.60 4.50 -25.42
N LEU A 392 -8.92 5.29 -24.38
CA LEU A 392 -9.17 4.76 -23.04
C LEU A 392 -10.35 3.79 -23.00
N ALA A 393 -11.41 4.05 -23.77
CA ALA A 393 -12.55 3.14 -23.86
C ALA A 393 -12.13 1.79 -24.48
N VAL A 394 -11.36 1.82 -25.57
CA VAL A 394 -10.81 0.61 -26.22
C VAL A 394 -9.92 -0.17 -25.25
N LEU A 395 -8.98 0.52 -24.58
CA LEU A 395 -8.10 -0.11 -23.60
C LEU A 395 -8.87 -0.90 -22.53
N ARG A 396 -9.95 -0.32 -21.97
CA ARG A 396 -10.76 -0.97 -20.93
C ARG A 396 -11.37 -2.30 -21.38
N GLU A 397 -11.70 -2.43 -22.67
CA GLU A 397 -12.25 -3.66 -23.24
C GLU A 397 -11.17 -4.73 -23.47
N ASP A 398 -9.97 -4.32 -23.89
CA ASP A 398 -8.90 -5.25 -24.28
C ASP A 398 -8.00 -5.69 -23.10
N LEU A 399 -8.08 -5.01 -21.95
CA LEU A 399 -7.29 -5.35 -20.75
C LEU A 399 -7.30 -6.83 -20.35
N PRO A 400 -8.43 -7.57 -20.39
CA PRO A 400 -8.44 -8.97 -19.98
C PRO A 400 -7.62 -9.91 -20.87
N GLN A 401 -7.14 -9.44 -22.02
CA GLN A 401 -6.34 -10.23 -22.96
C GLN A 401 -4.83 -10.05 -22.74
N LEU A 402 -4.43 -9.04 -21.98
CA LEU A 402 -3.03 -8.69 -21.80
C LEU A 402 -2.33 -9.60 -20.79
N PRO A 403 -1.05 -9.95 -21.04
CA PRO A 403 -0.22 -10.61 -20.04
C PRO A 403 -0.16 -9.81 -18.74
N VAL A 404 -0.23 -10.50 -17.61
CA VAL A 404 -0.19 -9.89 -16.27
C VAL A 404 1.12 -10.18 -15.56
N ALA A 405 1.63 -9.19 -14.84
CA ALA A 405 2.91 -9.27 -14.16
C ALA A 405 2.94 -8.40 -12.89
N PHE A 406 3.90 -8.66 -12.00
CA PHE A 406 4.27 -7.69 -10.97
C PHE A 406 5.04 -6.56 -11.64
N CYS A 407 4.35 -5.45 -11.87
CA CYS A 407 4.92 -4.29 -12.52
C CYS A 407 5.59 -3.37 -11.50
N HIS A 408 6.66 -2.71 -11.90
CA HIS A 408 7.24 -1.57 -11.22
C HIS A 408 6.24 -0.40 -11.19
N GLY A 409 5.49 -0.17 -12.26
CA GLY A 409 4.43 0.84 -12.41
C GLY A 409 4.92 2.25 -12.76
N SER A 410 6.24 2.43 -12.83
CA SER A 410 6.95 3.67 -13.21
C SER A 410 8.28 3.35 -13.89
N PHE A 411 8.39 2.16 -14.48
CA PHE A 411 9.63 1.66 -15.05
C PHE A 411 10.10 2.54 -16.21
N GLY A 412 11.32 3.06 -16.13
CA GLY A 412 11.90 3.91 -17.18
C GLY A 412 13.22 4.55 -16.71
N VAL A 413 13.84 5.37 -17.57
CA VAL A 413 15.18 5.95 -17.32
C VAL A 413 15.30 6.72 -16.00
N GLY A 414 14.21 7.31 -15.50
CA GLY A 414 14.18 7.99 -14.20
C GLY A 414 14.19 7.04 -12.99
N ALA A 415 13.77 5.79 -13.16
CA ALA A 415 13.86 4.73 -12.15
C ALA A 415 15.22 4.02 -12.18
N TRP A 416 15.97 4.14 -13.27
CA TRP A 416 17.21 3.41 -13.50
C TRP A 416 18.42 4.10 -12.87
N ARG A 417 19.24 3.32 -12.16
CA ARG A 417 20.51 3.75 -11.55
C ARG A 417 21.67 2.99 -12.16
N TRP A 418 22.65 3.71 -12.67
CA TRP A 418 23.86 3.13 -13.23
C TRP A 418 25.00 3.14 -12.24
N GLN A 419 25.52 1.95 -11.96
CA GLN A 419 26.67 1.74 -11.09
C GLN A 419 27.92 1.65 -11.95
N ARG A 420 28.66 2.75 -12.07
CA ARG A 420 29.86 2.82 -12.94
C ARG A 420 30.91 1.77 -12.60
N VAL A 421 31.14 1.51 -11.32
CA VAL A 421 32.17 0.58 -10.83
C VAL A 421 31.89 -0.85 -11.29
N THR A 422 30.65 -1.30 -11.14
CA THR A 422 30.21 -2.67 -11.48
C THR A 422 29.64 -2.78 -12.90
N ARG A 423 29.49 -1.64 -13.60
CA ARG A 423 28.81 -1.52 -14.90
C ARG A 423 27.43 -2.20 -14.91
N SER A 424 26.71 -2.04 -13.80
CA SER A 424 25.42 -2.69 -13.57
C SER A 424 24.31 -1.68 -13.37
N LEU A 425 23.10 -2.05 -13.80
CA LEU A 425 21.88 -1.32 -13.56
C LEU A 425 21.26 -1.72 -12.21
N ALA A 426 20.60 -0.77 -11.57
CA ALA A 426 19.70 -0.97 -10.44
C ALA A 426 18.40 -0.19 -10.66
N LEU A 427 17.34 -0.59 -9.98
CA LEU A 427 16.03 0.05 -10.02
C LEU A 427 15.78 0.81 -8.72
N THR A 428 15.01 1.89 -8.81
CA THR A 428 14.51 2.71 -7.69
C THR A 428 13.10 3.18 -8.00
N GLY A 429 12.33 3.56 -6.99
CA GLY A 429 10.98 4.12 -7.19
C GLY A 429 9.87 3.06 -7.31
N PHE A 430 9.78 2.17 -6.32
CA PHE A 430 8.78 1.08 -6.29
C PHE A 430 7.43 1.51 -5.69
N GLU A 431 7.17 2.80 -5.54
CA GLU A 431 5.94 3.31 -4.92
C GLU A 431 4.68 2.99 -5.74
N ARG A 432 4.83 2.69 -7.02
CA ARG A 432 3.73 2.33 -7.94
C ARG A 432 3.56 0.82 -8.09
N SER A 433 4.46 0.02 -7.52
CA SER A 433 4.63 -1.38 -7.92
C SER A 433 3.51 -2.27 -7.43
N GLN A 434 2.86 -2.98 -8.34
CA GLN A 434 1.74 -3.86 -8.05
C GLN A 434 1.51 -4.81 -9.23
N VAL A 435 0.64 -5.81 -9.06
CA VAL A 435 0.26 -6.67 -10.18
C VAL A 435 -0.63 -5.88 -11.16
N MET A 436 -0.23 -5.77 -12.42
CA MET A 436 -0.93 -5.05 -13.50
C MET A 436 -0.75 -5.78 -14.84
N ALA A 437 -1.30 -5.23 -15.92
CA ALA A 437 -0.89 -5.60 -17.27
C ALA A 437 0.61 -5.30 -17.46
N ALA A 438 1.37 -6.27 -17.95
CA ALA A 438 2.82 -6.18 -18.12
C ALA A 438 3.24 -5.01 -19.03
N VAL A 439 2.38 -4.66 -19.99
CA VAL A 439 2.61 -3.55 -20.94
C VAL A 439 2.80 -2.19 -20.27
N VAL A 440 2.30 -2.01 -19.04
CA VAL A 440 2.47 -0.78 -18.25
C VAL A 440 3.95 -0.41 -18.08
N ASP A 441 4.83 -1.39 -17.90
CA ASP A 441 6.27 -1.14 -17.69
C ASP A 441 7.05 -0.96 -18.99
N PHE A 442 6.49 -1.32 -20.14
CA PHE A 442 7.11 -1.02 -21.44
C PHE A 442 6.81 0.41 -21.93
N ALA A 443 5.77 1.04 -21.37
CA ALA A 443 5.21 2.30 -21.83
C ALA A 443 6.16 3.50 -21.80
N ARG A 444 6.93 3.70 -20.72
CA ARG A 444 7.88 4.83 -20.64
C ARG A 444 9.14 4.59 -21.48
N PRO A 445 9.77 3.39 -21.47
CA PRO A 445 10.87 3.10 -22.38
C PRO A 445 10.48 3.27 -23.85
N SER A 446 9.25 2.91 -24.23
CA SER A 446 8.81 2.99 -25.63
C SER A 446 8.74 4.41 -26.19
N LEU A 447 8.59 5.42 -25.33
CA LEU A 447 8.71 6.82 -25.75
C LEU A 447 10.08 7.12 -26.35
N LEU A 448 11.14 6.46 -25.89
CA LEU A 448 12.49 6.58 -26.43
C LEU A 448 12.73 5.64 -27.62
N TRP A 449 12.18 4.42 -27.58
CA TRP A 449 12.32 3.44 -28.67
C TRP A 449 11.72 3.93 -29.99
N ALA A 450 10.67 4.76 -29.89
CA ALA A 450 10.06 5.48 -31.00
C ALA A 450 11.05 6.28 -31.86
N GLU A 451 12.14 6.77 -31.28
CA GLU A 451 13.22 7.51 -31.94
C GLU A 451 14.46 6.63 -32.17
N TYR A 452 14.66 5.62 -31.31
CA TYR A 452 15.83 4.73 -31.34
C TYR A 452 15.42 3.25 -31.27
N PRO A 453 14.96 2.65 -32.39
CA PRO A 453 14.43 1.28 -32.39
C PRO A 453 15.42 0.21 -31.90
N ALA A 454 16.72 0.39 -32.12
CA ALA A 454 17.76 -0.53 -31.64
C ALA A 454 17.73 -0.73 -30.10
N LEU A 455 17.22 0.27 -29.35
CA LEU A 455 17.06 0.17 -27.91
C LEU A 455 15.93 -0.81 -27.52
N GLN A 456 14.88 -0.90 -28.33
CA GLN A 456 13.82 -1.90 -28.14
C GLN A 456 14.36 -3.31 -28.36
N ASP A 457 15.18 -3.50 -29.40
CA ASP A 457 15.81 -4.80 -29.66
C ASP A 457 16.74 -5.20 -28.52
N ALA A 458 17.56 -4.27 -28.04
CA ALA A 458 18.43 -4.49 -26.88
C ALA A 458 17.62 -4.84 -25.63
N PHE A 459 16.54 -4.11 -25.38
CA PHE A 459 15.63 -4.38 -24.28
C PHE A 459 15.01 -5.78 -24.37
N ALA A 460 14.49 -6.16 -25.55
CA ALA A 460 13.87 -7.46 -25.80
C ALA A 460 14.85 -8.62 -25.61
N ARG A 461 16.12 -8.46 -26.04
CA ARG A 461 17.20 -9.44 -25.77
C ARG A 461 17.36 -9.68 -24.28
N GLY A 462 17.41 -8.60 -23.49
CA GLY A 462 17.54 -8.69 -22.05
C GLY A 462 16.30 -9.23 -21.33
N TYR A 463 15.11 -8.81 -21.79
CA TYR A 463 13.82 -9.26 -21.28
C TYR A 463 13.52 -10.72 -21.65
N GLY A 464 14.22 -11.28 -22.63
CA GLY A 464 14.13 -12.70 -23.00
C GLY A 464 12.98 -13.04 -23.94
N ARG A 465 12.19 -12.05 -24.36
CA ARG A 465 11.19 -12.19 -25.43
C ARG A 465 10.88 -10.84 -26.07
N SER A 466 10.39 -10.89 -27.29
CA SER A 466 9.73 -9.75 -27.93
C SER A 466 8.35 -9.50 -27.32
N LEU A 467 7.83 -8.29 -27.53
CA LEU A 467 6.44 -7.96 -27.23
C LEU A 467 5.51 -8.76 -28.15
N ASP A 468 4.42 -9.30 -27.59
CA ASP A 468 3.40 -9.98 -28.39
C ASP A 468 2.60 -8.97 -29.24
N GLU A 469 1.68 -9.46 -30.05
CA GLU A 469 0.87 -8.62 -30.93
C GLU A 469 -0.04 -7.65 -30.17
N TRP A 470 -0.70 -8.10 -29.11
CA TRP A 470 -1.59 -7.28 -28.28
C TRP A 470 -0.81 -6.23 -27.49
N GLU A 471 0.31 -6.62 -26.89
CA GLU A 471 1.24 -5.71 -26.22
C GLU A 471 1.74 -4.64 -27.20
N ARG A 472 2.15 -5.00 -28.41
CA ARG A 472 2.60 -4.03 -29.43
C ARG A 472 1.49 -3.08 -29.84
N TRP A 473 0.28 -3.59 -30.06
CA TRP A 473 -0.86 -2.77 -30.44
C TRP A 473 -1.19 -1.73 -29.36
N LEU A 474 -1.28 -2.17 -28.10
CA LEU A 474 -1.70 -1.29 -27.00
C LEU A 474 -0.56 -0.47 -26.39
N LEU A 475 0.70 -0.76 -26.73
CA LEU A 475 1.87 -0.05 -26.20
C LEU A 475 1.78 1.45 -26.44
N GLY A 476 1.33 1.88 -27.62
CA GLY A 476 1.18 3.29 -27.95
C GLY A 476 0.19 4.01 -27.03
N ASP A 477 -0.93 3.35 -26.70
CA ASP A 477 -1.93 3.89 -25.79
C ASP A 477 -1.36 4.01 -24.37
N PHE A 478 -0.70 2.97 -23.86
CA PHE A 478 -0.06 3.01 -22.55
C PHE A 478 1.08 4.04 -22.47
N ALA A 479 1.85 4.23 -23.55
CA ALA A 479 2.88 5.26 -23.62
C ALA A 479 2.30 6.67 -23.48
N VAL A 480 1.13 6.92 -24.08
CA VAL A 480 0.38 8.17 -23.87
C VAL A 480 -0.06 8.32 -22.42
N LEU A 481 -0.55 7.26 -21.76
CA LEU A 481 -0.93 7.33 -20.35
C LEU A 481 0.24 7.68 -19.44
N ALA A 482 1.39 7.03 -19.68
CA ALA A 482 2.60 7.28 -18.94
C ALA A 482 3.11 8.72 -19.14
N ALA A 483 3.06 9.24 -20.37
CA ALA A 483 3.45 10.61 -20.67
C ALA A 483 2.53 11.67 -20.04
N ILE A 484 1.21 11.43 -20.00
CA ILE A 484 0.24 12.29 -19.30
C ILE A 484 0.58 12.36 -17.81
N GLU A 485 0.85 11.20 -17.22
CA GLU A 485 1.18 11.10 -15.81
C GLU A 485 2.51 11.77 -15.46
N ASP A 486 3.56 11.55 -16.25
CA ASP A 486 4.85 12.21 -16.06
C ASP A 486 4.73 13.74 -16.20
N LEU A 487 3.89 14.22 -17.14
CA LEU A 487 3.58 15.64 -17.30
C LEU A 487 2.84 16.21 -16.08
N TRP A 488 1.88 15.48 -15.51
CA TRP A 488 1.15 15.89 -14.31
C TRP A 488 2.05 16.08 -13.09
N HIS A 489 3.06 15.22 -12.95
CA HIS A 489 4.01 15.30 -11.83
C HIS A 489 5.13 16.33 -12.06
N THR A 490 5.22 16.92 -13.25
CA THR A 490 6.21 17.95 -13.57
C THR A 490 5.59 19.34 -13.45
N ASN A 491 6.10 20.17 -12.54
CA ASN A 491 5.68 21.55 -12.43
C ASN A 491 6.45 22.43 -13.44
N PRO A 492 5.78 23.09 -14.40
CA PRO A 492 6.46 23.94 -15.39
C PRO A 492 7.19 25.13 -14.75
N LYS A 493 6.81 25.55 -13.54
CA LYS A 493 7.49 26.63 -12.81
C LYS A 493 8.82 26.20 -12.21
N ASP A 494 8.95 24.93 -11.85
CA ASP A 494 10.14 24.39 -11.20
C ASP A 494 11.12 23.81 -12.24
N ASP A 495 10.61 23.24 -13.34
CA ASP A 495 11.42 22.67 -14.42
C ASP A 495 10.75 22.78 -15.79
N ALA A 496 10.79 23.99 -16.37
CA ALA A 496 10.21 24.29 -17.68
C ALA A 496 10.79 23.43 -18.81
N LYS A 497 12.08 23.03 -18.72
CA LYS A 497 12.75 22.24 -19.75
C LYS A 497 12.25 20.80 -19.76
N THR A 498 12.15 20.18 -18.59
CA THR A 498 11.57 18.83 -18.47
C THR A 498 10.11 18.83 -18.87
N TYR A 499 9.34 19.86 -18.47
CA TYR A 499 7.94 20.00 -18.88
C TYR A 499 7.80 20.07 -20.41
N ALA A 500 8.57 20.94 -21.09
CA ALA A 500 8.53 21.06 -22.55
C ALA A 500 8.91 19.75 -23.25
N ARG A 501 9.91 19.03 -22.75
CA ARG A 501 10.31 17.71 -23.28
C ARG A 501 9.17 16.69 -23.15
N LEU A 502 8.55 16.59 -21.98
CA LEU A 502 7.44 15.66 -21.74
C LEU A 502 6.21 16.00 -22.59
N ALA A 503 5.90 17.30 -22.72
CA ALA A 503 4.82 17.77 -23.59
C ALA A 503 5.10 17.41 -25.07
N GLY A 504 6.35 17.56 -25.53
CA GLY A 504 6.75 17.13 -26.88
C GLY A 504 6.60 15.62 -27.09
N ALA A 505 7.09 14.80 -26.15
CA ALA A 505 6.95 13.35 -26.21
C ALA A 505 5.49 12.91 -26.23
N LEU A 506 4.64 13.53 -25.40
CA LEU A 506 3.20 13.31 -25.37
C LEU A 506 2.54 13.68 -26.71
N HIS A 507 2.91 14.81 -27.31
CA HIS A 507 2.39 15.22 -28.61
C HIS A 507 2.70 14.17 -29.69
N VAL A 508 3.94 13.70 -29.74
CA VAL A 508 4.39 12.68 -30.71
C VAL A 508 3.66 11.35 -30.47
N ALA A 509 3.54 10.91 -29.22
CA ALA A 509 2.85 9.66 -28.89
C ALA A 509 1.35 9.74 -29.23
N ALA A 510 0.68 10.84 -28.89
CA ALA A 510 -0.73 11.06 -29.20
C ALA A 510 -0.99 11.14 -30.71
N GLY A 511 -0.09 11.77 -31.48
CA GLY A 511 -0.18 11.85 -32.94
C GLY A 511 -0.04 10.51 -33.67
N ARG A 512 0.44 9.46 -32.98
CA ARG A 512 0.55 8.09 -33.53
C ARG A 512 -0.64 7.20 -33.16
N LEU A 513 -1.59 7.70 -32.37
CA LEU A 513 -2.77 6.92 -31.99
C LEU A 513 -3.60 6.61 -33.25
N PRO A 514 -4.05 5.35 -33.43
CA PRO A 514 -4.86 4.98 -34.58
C PRO A 514 -6.20 5.72 -34.57
N VAL A 515 -6.65 6.10 -35.76
CA VAL A 515 -7.97 6.73 -35.94
C VAL A 515 -9.06 5.70 -35.62
N PRO A 516 -10.18 6.08 -34.96
CA PRO A 516 -11.21 5.14 -34.51
C PRO A 516 -11.76 4.19 -35.59
N GLU A 517 -11.83 4.64 -36.84
CA GLU A 517 -12.33 3.84 -37.97
C GLU A 517 -11.47 2.60 -38.25
N THR A 518 -10.15 2.70 -38.04
CA THR A 518 -9.19 1.61 -38.29
C THR A 518 -9.35 0.47 -37.29
N VAL A 519 -9.78 0.77 -36.06
CA VAL A 519 -9.90 -0.18 -34.94
C VAL A 519 -11.05 -1.17 -35.18
N THR A 520 -12.16 -0.68 -35.73
CA THR A 520 -13.35 -1.50 -36.02
C THR A 520 -13.09 -2.48 -37.17
N ALA A 521 -12.23 -2.10 -38.12
CA ALA A 521 -11.87 -2.94 -39.26
C ALA A 521 -11.01 -4.14 -38.84
N VAL A 522 -9.99 -3.92 -38.00
CA VAL A 522 -9.08 -4.99 -37.52
C VAL A 522 -9.84 -6.05 -36.71
N ARG A 523 -10.72 -5.63 -35.78
CA ARG A 523 -11.57 -6.56 -35.00
C ARG A 523 -12.54 -7.39 -35.86
N ARG A 524 -12.94 -6.88 -37.04
CA ARG A 524 -13.84 -7.62 -37.95
C ARG A 524 -13.12 -8.67 -38.79
N THR A 525 -11.85 -8.46 -39.12
CA THR A 525 -11.04 -9.43 -39.87
C THR A 525 -10.59 -10.63 -39.04
N GLU A 526 -10.59 -10.51 -37.70
CA GLU A 526 -10.13 -11.57 -36.78
C GLU A 526 -11.25 -12.34 -36.09
N ALA A 527 -12.50 -11.94 -36.25
CA ALA A 527 -13.62 -12.79 -35.85
C ALA A 527 -13.59 -14.05 -36.73
N PRO A 528 -13.38 -15.25 -36.16
CA PRO A 528 -13.36 -16.46 -36.96
C PRO A 528 -14.72 -16.57 -37.65
N THR A 529 -14.69 -16.63 -38.99
CA THR A 529 -15.84 -17.02 -39.80
C THR A 529 -16.17 -18.46 -39.43
N GLY A 530 -17.01 -18.62 -38.39
CA GLY A 530 -17.69 -19.85 -38.03
C GLY A 530 -18.88 -20.09 -38.93
#